data_AF-A0A7T5EY33-F1
#
_entry.id   AF-A0A7T5EY33-F1
#
_cell.length_a   1.000
_cell.length_b   1.000
_cell.length_c   1.000
_cell.angle_alpha   90.00
_cell.angle_beta   90.00
_cell.angle_gamma   90.00
#
_symmetry.space_group_name_H-M   'P 1'
#
loop_
_entity.id
_entity.type
_entity.pdbx_description
1 polymer ?
#
loop_
_entity_poly.entity_id
_entity_poly.type
_entity_poly.pdbx_seq_one_letter_code
_entity_poly.pdbx_strand_id
1 'polypeptide(L)'
;MSVGQAIRDRRKEQGLKASDLGLPYTDSMIRKIESGERRLAKDVAPQLAQSLDHPALYFALAREYSGGFGPAWLDGENVDLHRSSVREKCIEELEEALVWLDKSASNRPPEAETTSQRKGRREHLLQVMDAAQACYVYVGVQCEAYGFSLLDISKEHYNKLRSLRYVRG
;
A
#
# COMPACT_ATOMS: atom_id res chain seq x y z
N MET A 1 3.70 -5.72 -8.28
CA MET A 1 4.05 -4.48 -9.01
C MET A 1 5.37 -3.82 -8.55
N SER A 2 6.17 -3.25 -9.48
CA SER A 2 7.34 -2.38 -9.18
C SER A 2 7.00 -0.88 -9.36
N VAL A 3 7.85 0.03 -8.88
CA VAL A 3 7.66 1.49 -9.08
C VAL A 3 7.60 1.85 -10.56
N GLY A 4 8.55 1.34 -11.37
CA GLY A 4 8.59 1.58 -12.81
C GLY A 4 7.33 1.09 -13.54
N GLN A 5 6.84 -0.09 -13.17
CA GLN A 5 5.59 -0.65 -13.69
C GLN A 5 4.40 0.27 -13.37
N ALA A 6 4.25 0.67 -12.10
CA ALA A 6 3.15 1.51 -11.65
C ALA A 6 3.13 2.88 -12.35
N ILE A 7 4.31 3.49 -12.56
CA ILE A 7 4.44 4.75 -13.33
C ILE A 7 3.96 4.55 -14.76
N ARG A 8 4.46 3.51 -15.43
CA ARG A 8 4.16 3.26 -16.83
C ARG A 8 2.68 3.00 -17.06
N ASP A 9 2.09 2.15 -16.25
CA ASP A 9 0.71 1.70 -16.42
C ASP A 9 -0.23 2.89 -16.21
N ARG A 10 -0.06 3.63 -15.11
CA ARG A 10 -0.86 4.83 -14.84
C ARG A 10 -0.69 5.91 -15.91
N ARG A 11 0.55 6.18 -16.33
CA ARG A 11 0.83 7.17 -17.38
C ARG A 11 0.11 6.82 -18.68
N LYS A 12 0.12 5.53 -19.07
CA LYS A 12 -0.57 5.04 -20.27
C LYS A 12 -2.07 5.11 -20.14
N GLU A 13 -2.63 4.73 -18.99
CA GLU A 13 -4.08 4.84 -18.71
C GLU A 13 -4.59 6.28 -18.87
N GLN A 14 -3.80 7.25 -18.39
CA GLN A 14 -4.13 8.69 -18.51
C GLN A 14 -3.78 9.29 -19.88
N GLY A 15 -3.20 8.52 -20.80
CA GLY A 15 -2.79 9.01 -22.13
C GLY A 15 -1.63 10.00 -22.12
N LEU A 16 -0.84 10.05 -21.04
CA LEU A 16 0.24 11.00 -20.84
C LEU A 16 1.52 10.57 -21.57
N LYS A 17 2.27 11.54 -22.10
CA LYS A 17 3.65 11.36 -22.55
C LYS A 17 4.62 11.44 -21.36
N ALA A 18 5.84 10.97 -21.56
CA ALA A 18 6.87 11.04 -20.51
C ALA A 18 7.18 12.49 -20.09
N SER A 19 7.23 13.41 -21.07
CA SER A 19 7.36 14.85 -20.85
C SER A 19 6.28 15.46 -19.97
N ASP A 20 5.09 14.86 -19.94
CA ASP A 20 3.93 15.42 -19.26
C ASP A 20 3.99 15.19 -17.74
N LEU A 21 4.92 14.35 -17.26
CA LEU A 21 5.14 14.09 -15.83
C LEU A 21 5.81 15.26 -15.08
N GLY A 22 6.32 16.27 -15.80
CA GLY A 22 6.93 17.46 -15.18
C GLY A 22 8.16 17.17 -14.31
N LEU A 23 8.85 16.05 -14.56
CA LEU A 23 10.03 15.64 -13.82
C LEU A 23 11.31 16.23 -14.42
N PRO A 24 12.37 16.41 -13.62
CA PRO A 24 13.69 16.83 -14.11
C PRO A 24 14.45 15.69 -14.82
N TYR A 25 13.73 14.91 -15.64
CA TYR A 25 14.24 13.76 -16.37
C TYR A 25 13.92 13.86 -17.86
N THR A 26 14.82 13.30 -18.67
CA THR A 26 14.55 13.11 -20.09
C THR A 26 13.56 11.96 -20.29
N ASP A 27 12.83 11.97 -21.40
CA ASP A 27 11.95 10.86 -21.80
C ASP A 27 12.66 9.51 -21.78
N SER A 28 13.94 9.48 -22.17
CA SER A 28 14.76 8.27 -22.13
C SER A 28 14.99 7.79 -20.70
N MET A 29 15.28 8.69 -19.77
CA MET A 29 15.46 8.34 -18.35
C MET A 29 14.15 7.82 -17.75
N ILE A 30 13.01 8.45 -18.07
CA ILE A 30 11.69 8.00 -17.62
C ILE A 30 11.41 6.58 -18.13
N ARG A 31 11.66 6.28 -19.42
CA ARG A 31 11.48 4.93 -19.97
C ARG A 31 12.38 3.89 -19.29
N LYS A 32 13.62 4.25 -18.94
CA LYS A 32 14.53 3.38 -18.17
C LYS A 32 14.05 3.15 -16.74
N ILE A 33 13.39 4.13 -16.14
CA ILE A 33 12.74 3.96 -14.84
C ILE A 33 11.54 3.01 -14.98
N GLU A 34 10.71 3.24 -16.00
CA GLU A 34 9.55 2.39 -16.30
C GLU A 34 9.93 0.93 -16.54
N SER A 35 11.04 0.66 -17.25
CA SER A 35 11.55 -0.70 -17.48
C SER A 35 12.26 -1.32 -16.26
N GLY A 36 12.55 -0.52 -15.23
CA GLY A 36 13.31 -0.96 -14.06
C GLY A 36 14.83 -0.96 -14.24
N GLU A 37 15.35 -0.50 -15.39
CA GLU A 37 16.79 -0.33 -15.64
C GLU A 37 17.42 0.76 -14.75
N ARG A 38 16.62 1.76 -14.35
CA ARG A 38 17.02 2.85 -13.46
C ARG A 38 16.04 2.97 -12.30
N ARG A 39 16.56 3.27 -11.11
CA ARG A 39 15.71 3.60 -9.96
C ARG A 39 15.29 5.05 -10.00
N LEU A 40 14.07 5.31 -9.53
CA LEU A 40 13.58 6.66 -9.28
C LEU A 40 14.37 7.27 -8.12
N ALA A 41 14.78 8.54 -8.23
CA ALA A 41 15.44 9.22 -7.13
C ALA A 41 14.43 9.59 -6.03
N LYS A 42 14.88 9.53 -4.76
CA LYS A 42 14.02 9.69 -3.57
C LYS A 42 13.40 11.08 -3.46
N ASP A 43 14.11 12.09 -3.93
CA ASP A 43 13.73 13.50 -3.90
C ASP A 43 12.61 13.84 -4.90
N VAL A 44 12.58 13.18 -6.05
CA VAL A 44 11.53 13.36 -7.07
C VAL A 44 10.31 12.46 -6.88
N ALA A 45 10.46 11.39 -6.10
CA ALA A 45 9.40 10.39 -5.91
C ALA A 45 8.08 10.97 -5.37
N PRO A 46 8.07 11.86 -4.36
CA PRO A 46 6.82 12.46 -3.86
C PRO A 46 6.11 13.29 -4.93
N GLN A 47 6.84 14.07 -5.72
CA GLN A 47 6.27 14.89 -6.78
C GLN A 47 5.63 14.01 -7.86
N LEU A 48 6.32 12.93 -8.27
CA LEU A 48 5.77 11.98 -9.24
C LEU A 48 4.51 11.28 -8.71
N ALA A 49 4.56 10.83 -7.45
CA ALA A 49 3.43 10.15 -6.80
C ALA A 49 2.20 11.06 -6.75
N GLN A 50 2.38 12.33 -6.38
CA GLN A 50 1.32 13.34 -6.37
C GLN A 50 0.77 13.64 -7.77
N SER A 51 1.63 13.66 -8.79
CA SER A 51 1.20 13.94 -10.16
C SER A 51 0.35 12.83 -10.76
N LEU A 52 0.69 11.56 -10.48
CA LEU A 52 -0.03 10.41 -11.03
C LEU A 52 -1.19 9.95 -10.13
N ASP A 53 -1.09 10.27 -8.84
CA ASP A 53 -2.04 10.01 -7.76
C ASP A 53 -2.74 8.66 -7.87
N HIS A 54 -1.93 7.60 -7.88
CA HIS A 54 -2.41 6.24 -8.08
C HIS A 54 -2.01 5.33 -6.92
N PRO A 55 -2.95 4.55 -6.32
CA PRO A 55 -2.69 3.69 -5.17
C PRO A 55 -1.49 2.76 -5.35
N ALA A 56 -1.40 2.10 -6.52
CA ALA A 56 -0.31 1.16 -6.78
C ALA A 56 1.07 1.82 -6.76
N LEU A 57 1.16 3.11 -7.16
CA LEU A 57 2.41 3.86 -7.12
C LEU A 57 2.81 4.19 -5.68
N TYR A 58 1.87 4.67 -4.85
CA TYR A 58 2.16 4.91 -3.44
C TYR A 58 2.63 3.64 -2.72
N PHE A 59 1.99 2.50 -2.99
CA PHE A 59 2.35 1.21 -2.39
C PHE A 59 3.73 0.74 -2.86
N ALA A 60 4.02 0.85 -4.15
CA ALA A 60 5.33 0.51 -4.71
C ALA A 60 6.46 1.38 -4.13
N LEU A 61 6.24 2.69 -4.01
CA LEU A 61 7.23 3.62 -3.43
C LEU A 61 7.46 3.34 -1.94
N ALA A 62 6.40 3.08 -1.18
CA ALA A 62 6.50 2.74 0.23
C ALA A 62 7.37 1.49 0.42
N ARG A 63 7.16 0.45 -0.38
CA ARG A 63 7.95 -0.78 -0.33
C ARG A 63 9.39 -0.56 -0.80
N GLU A 64 9.60 0.16 -1.91
CA GLU A 64 10.94 0.35 -2.48
C GLU A 64 11.86 1.11 -1.53
N TYR A 65 11.37 2.18 -0.89
CA TYR A 65 12.21 3.03 -0.05
C TYR A 65 12.27 2.62 1.43
N SER A 66 11.46 1.65 1.86
CA SER A 66 11.51 1.09 3.22
C SER A 66 12.24 -0.25 3.30
N GLY A 67 12.75 -0.80 2.19
CA GLY A 67 13.36 -2.13 2.16
C GLY A 67 12.34 -3.27 2.16
N GLY A 68 11.14 -3.04 1.64
CA GLY A 68 10.10 -4.05 1.47
C GLY A 68 8.95 -3.98 2.47
N PHE A 69 8.89 -2.96 3.33
CA PHE A 69 7.79 -2.73 4.27
C PHE A 69 6.68 -1.88 3.64
N GLY A 70 5.44 -2.08 4.10
CA GLY A 70 4.26 -1.39 3.59
C GLY A 70 3.40 -2.25 2.64
N PRO A 71 2.22 -1.74 2.26
CA PRO A 71 1.25 -2.51 1.47
C PRO A 71 1.79 -2.82 0.08
N ALA A 72 1.34 -3.94 -0.48
CA ALA A 72 1.58 -4.30 -1.88
C ALA A 72 0.33 -3.98 -2.73
N TRP A 73 0.52 -3.61 -3.99
CA TRP A 73 -0.60 -3.68 -4.94
C TRP A 73 -0.79 -5.14 -5.35
N LEU A 74 -2.03 -5.62 -5.37
CA LEU A 74 -2.35 -7.01 -5.68
C LEU A 74 -2.61 -7.16 -7.19
N ASP A 75 -1.56 -7.50 -7.93
CA ASP A 75 -1.57 -7.67 -9.39
C ASP A 75 -1.26 -9.11 -9.84
N GLY A 76 -1.51 -10.08 -8.95
CA GLY A 76 -1.30 -11.51 -9.23
C GLY A 76 -2.45 -12.16 -9.99
N GLU A 77 -2.19 -13.32 -10.59
CA GLU A 77 -3.13 -14.07 -11.44
C GLU A 77 -4.43 -14.49 -10.74
N ASN A 78 -4.41 -14.61 -9.41
CA ASN A 78 -5.55 -15.04 -8.60
C ASN A 78 -6.31 -13.87 -7.96
N VAL A 79 -6.10 -12.64 -8.43
CA VAL A 79 -6.68 -11.44 -7.82
C VAL A 79 -7.75 -10.84 -8.74
N ASP A 80 -8.95 -10.66 -8.20
CA ASP A 80 -9.99 -9.84 -8.81
C ASP A 80 -10.06 -8.48 -8.10
N LEU A 81 -9.66 -7.42 -8.80
CA LEU A 81 -9.68 -6.04 -8.30
C LEU A 81 -11.03 -5.34 -8.53
N HIS A 82 -12.08 -6.07 -8.90
CA HIS A 82 -13.43 -5.50 -8.91
C HIS A 82 -13.81 -5.05 -7.49
N ARG A 83 -14.35 -3.82 -7.38
CA ARG A 83 -14.66 -3.15 -6.11
C ARG A 83 -15.47 -4.01 -5.12
N SER A 84 -16.40 -4.82 -5.61
CA SER A 84 -17.19 -5.73 -4.76
C SER A 84 -16.35 -6.89 -4.24
N SER A 85 -15.52 -7.50 -5.09
CA SER A 85 -14.66 -8.62 -4.73
C SER A 85 -13.64 -8.21 -3.67
N VAL A 86 -13.05 -7.02 -3.83
CA VAL A 86 -12.11 -6.45 -2.86
C VAL A 86 -12.80 -6.10 -1.54
N ARG A 87 -14.06 -5.64 -1.58
CA ARG A 87 -14.87 -5.43 -0.36
C ARG A 87 -15.10 -6.75 0.39
N GLU A 88 -15.55 -7.80 -0.29
CA GLU A 88 -15.79 -9.10 0.35
C GLU A 88 -14.49 -9.66 0.94
N LYS A 89 -13.38 -9.58 0.19
CA LYS A 89 -12.07 -10.00 0.69
C LYS A 89 -11.61 -9.19 1.91
N CYS A 90 -11.85 -7.89 1.92
CA CYS A 90 -11.55 -7.06 3.08
C CYS A 90 -12.35 -7.47 4.32
N ILE A 91 -13.61 -7.86 4.17
CA ILE A 91 -14.45 -8.35 5.27
C ILE A 91 -13.93 -9.69 5.79
N GLU A 92 -13.67 -10.64 4.88
CA GLU A 92 -13.12 -11.97 5.21
C GLU A 92 -11.84 -11.86 6.05
N GLU A 93 -10.85 -11.08 5.59
CA GLU A 93 -9.57 -10.92 6.29
C GLU A 93 -9.72 -10.23 7.65
N LEU A 94 -10.65 -9.27 7.78
CA LEU A 94 -10.97 -8.65 9.06
C LEU A 94 -11.60 -9.64 10.05
N GLU A 95 -12.51 -10.49 9.58
CA GLU A 95 -13.13 -11.55 10.39
C GLU A 95 -12.08 -12.59 10.84
N GLU A 96 -11.19 -13.02 9.95
CA GLU A 96 -10.07 -13.91 10.30
C GLU A 96 -9.15 -13.28 11.35
N ALA A 97 -8.75 -12.02 11.16
CA ALA A 97 -7.91 -11.31 12.12
C ALA A 97 -8.58 -11.19 13.50
N LEU A 98 -9.90 -10.94 13.56
CA LEU A 98 -10.65 -10.90 14.82
C LEU A 98 -10.64 -12.25 15.53
N VAL A 99 -10.85 -13.34 14.80
CA VAL A 99 -10.78 -14.70 15.35
C VAL A 99 -9.40 -14.99 15.96
N TRP A 100 -8.32 -14.56 15.30
CA TRP A 100 -6.97 -14.74 15.82
C TRP A 100 -6.65 -13.84 17.02
N LEU A 101 -7.13 -12.59 17.02
CA LEU A 101 -7.00 -11.67 18.14
C LEU A 101 -7.67 -12.23 19.39
N ASP A 102 -8.88 -12.77 19.26
CA ASP A 102 -9.65 -13.37 20.37
C ASP A 102 -8.98 -14.63 20.94
N LYS A 103 -8.41 -15.47 20.07
CA LYS A 103 -7.66 -16.67 20.49
C LYS A 103 -6.32 -16.36 21.16
N SER A 104 -5.78 -15.16 20.97
CA SER A 104 -4.44 -14.83 21.44
C SER A 104 -4.44 -14.47 22.94
N ALA A 105 -3.96 -15.39 23.78
CA ALA A 105 -3.72 -15.11 25.19
C ALA A 105 -2.59 -14.07 25.34
N SER A 106 -2.96 -12.81 25.50
CA SER A 106 -2.02 -11.69 25.75
C SER A 106 -1.83 -11.40 27.24
N ASN A 107 -2.25 -12.32 28.11
CA ASN A 107 -2.19 -12.19 29.56
C ASN A 107 -0.83 -12.54 30.16
N ARG A 108 0.14 -12.96 29.35
CA ARG A 108 1.50 -13.29 29.81
C ARG A 108 2.52 -12.35 29.17
N PRO A 109 3.56 -11.95 29.93
CA PRO A 109 4.64 -11.16 29.39
C PRO A 109 5.43 -11.98 28.34
N PRO A 110 6.03 -11.35 27.31
CA PRO A 110 6.73 -12.07 26.24
C PRO A 110 7.82 -13.02 26.74
N GLU A 111 8.46 -12.70 27.87
CA GLU A 111 9.52 -13.49 28.50
C GLU A 111 9.01 -14.84 29.04
N ALA A 112 7.70 -14.95 29.31
CA ALA A 112 7.07 -16.16 29.85
C ALA A 112 6.48 -17.08 28.76
N GLU A 113 6.67 -16.74 27.48
CA GLU A 113 6.15 -17.55 26.36
C GLU A 113 7.07 -18.70 25.99
N THR A 114 6.45 -19.87 25.79
CA THR A 114 7.11 -21.02 25.17
C THR A 114 7.39 -20.77 23.68
N THR A 115 8.30 -21.54 23.08
CA THR A 115 8.60 -21.48 21.64
C THR A 115 7.35 -21.70 20.78
N SER A 116 6.46 -22.62 21.18
CA SER A 116 5.20 -22.87 20.46
C SER A 116 4.26 -21.65 20.52
N GLN A 117 4.16 -20.99 21.68
CA GLN A 117 3.36 -19.77 21.82
C GLN A 117 3.92 -18.61 20.99
N ARG A 118 5.24 -18.45 20.96
CA ARG A 118 5.90 -17.46 20.09
C ARG A 118 5.64 -17.71 18.61
N LYS A 119 5.61 -18.97 18.18
CA LYS A 119 5.25 -19.34 16.81
C LYS A 119 3.80 -18.95 16.49
N GLY A 120 2.86 -19.31 17.37
CA GLY A 120 1.45 -18.93 17.22
C GLY A 120 1.24 -17.42 17.22
N ARG A 121 2.01 -16.67 18.02
CA ARG A 121 2.01 -15.20 18.00
C ARG A 121 2.45 -14.65 16.66
N ARG A 122 3.49 -15.25 16.04
CA ARG A 122 3.94 -14.84 14.70
C ARG A 122 2.87 -15.10 13.64
N GLU A 123 2.19 -16.25 13.70
CA GLU A 123 1.09 -16.58 12.79
C GLU A 123 -0.06 -15.57 12.92
N HIS A 124 -0.47 -15.25 14.16
CA HIS A 124 -1.44 -14.19 14.42
C HIS A 124 -1.00 -12.83 13.86
N LEU A 125 0.24 -12.41 14.06
CA LEU A 125 0.74 -11.15 13.49
C LEU A 125 0.64 -11.11 11.95
N LEU A 126 0.82 -12.25 11.27
CA LEU A 126 0.62 -12.32 9.82
C LEU A 126 -0.85 -12.09 9.45
N GLN A 127 -1.79 -12.67 10.18
CA GLN A 127 -3.22 -12.52 9.90
C GLN A 127 -3.71 -11.08 10.10
N VAL A 128 -3.17 -10.38 11.10
CA VAL A 128 -3.42 -8.94 11.26
C VAL A 128 -2.81 -8.14 10.11
N MET A 129 -1.65 -8.55 9.60
CA MET A 129 -1.04 -7.94 8.42
C MET A 129 -1.84 -8.22 7.14
N ASP A 130 -2.46 -9.40 7.00
CA ASP A 130 -3.34 -9.77 5.88
C ASP A 130 -4.59 -8.86 5.87
N ALA A 131 -5.22 -8.65 7.04
CA ALA A 131 -6.31 -7.69 7.20
C ALA A 131 -5.89 -6.24 6.88
N ALA A 132 -4.72 -5.80 7.36
CA ALA A 132 -4.19 -4.47 7.05
C ALA A 132 -3.96 -4.29 5.54
N GLN A 133 -3.38 -5.30 4.88
CA GLN A 133 -3.17 -5.34 3.44
C GLN A 133 -4.51 -5.26 2.68
N ALA A 134 -5.53 -6.01 3.10
CA ALA A 134 -6.85 -5.98 2.49
C ALA A 134 -7.53 -4.61 2.63
N CYS A 135 -7.41 -3.97 3.81
CA CYS A 135 -7.88 -2.60 4.03
C CYS A 135 -7.21 -1.59 3.09
N TYR A 136 -5.88 -1.66 2.92
CA TYR A 136 -5.18 -0.76 2.00
C TYR A 136 -5.65 -0.92 0.56
N VAL A 137 -5.75 -2.16 0.08
CA VAL A 137 -6.22 -2.44 -1.30
C VAL A 137 -7.67 -2.01 -1.47
N TYR A 138 -8.53 -2.26 -0.49
CA TYR A 138 -9.92 -1.80 -0.49
C TYR A 138 -10.00 -0.28 -0.63
N VAL A 139 -9.31 0.49 0.21
CA VAL A 139 -9.31 1.95 0.10
C VAL A 139 -8.76 2.40 -1.26
N GLY A 140 -7.67 1.78 -1.74
CA GLY A 140 -7.08 2.11 -3.05
C GLY A 140 -8.04 1.86 -4.22
N VAL A 141 -8.67 0.68 -4.28
CA VAL A 141 -9.63 0.32 -5.34
C VAL A 141 -10.87 1.20 -5.29
N GLN A 142 -11.36 1.56 -4.10
CA GLN A 142 -12.45 2.52 -3.96
C GLN A 142 -12.02 3.91 -4.43
N CYS A 143 -10.82 4.37 -4.13
CA CYS A 143 -10.32 5.65 -4.64
C CYS A 143 -10.32 5.68 -6.18
N GLU A 144 -9.79 4.64 -6.83
CA GLU A 144 -9.81 4.55 -8.31
C GLU A 144 -11.24 4.47 -8.87
N ALA A 145 -12.11 3.64 -8.28
CA ALA A 145 -13.47 3.42 -8.78
C ALA A 145 -14.36 4.68 -8.68
N TYR A 146 -14.10 5.56 -7.71
CA TYR A 146 -14.91 6.75 -7.45
C TYR A 146 -14.20 8.07 -7.80
N GLY A 147 -12.96 8.01 -8.29
CA GLY A 147 -12.17 9.19 -8.67
C GLY A 147 -11.70 10.02 -7.47
N PHE A 148 -11.46 9.40 -6.32
CA PHE A 148 -10.90 10.06 -5.14
C PHE A 148 -9.37 9.99 -5.14
N SER A 149 -8.75 11.03 -4.58
CA SER A 149 -7.31 11.02 -4.29
C SER A 149 -7.01 10.20 -3.06
N LEU A 150 -6.21 9.12 -3.19
CA LEU A 150 -5.76 8.35 -2.04
C LEU A 150 -4.88 9.22 -1.11
N LEU A 151 -4.10 10.13 -1.68
CA LEU A 151 -3.26 11.03 -0.90
C LEU A 151 -4.09 11.97 -0.03
N ASP A 152 -5.17 12.54 -0.56
CA ASP A 152 -6.00 13.45 0.22
C ASP A 152 -6.78 12.70 1.31
N ILE A 153 -7.32 11.51 1.01
CA ILE A 153 -7.89 10.62 2.03
C ILE A 153 -6.89 10.31 3.14
N SER A 154 -5.63 10.04 2.79
CA SER A 154 -4.55 9.78 3.75
C SER A 154 -4.23 11.02 4.61
N LYS A 155 -4.15 12.21 4.01
CA LYS A 155 -3.94 13.47 4.74
C LYS A 155 -5.10 13.77 5.70
N GLU A 156 -6.34 13.57 5.26
CA GLU A 156 -7.53 13.74 6.09
C GLU A 156 -7.51 12.77 7.29
N HIS A 157 -7.20 11.50 7.03
CA HIS A 157 -7.05 10.49 8.09
C HIS A 157 -5.95 10.88 9.08
N TYR A 158 -4.78 11.31 8.60
CA TYR A 158 -3.68 11.76 9.47
C TYR A 158 -4.08 12.98 10.32
N ASN A 159 -4.78 13.95 9.74
CA ASN A 159 -5.30 15.11 10.47
C ASN A 159 -6.33 14.72 11.54
N LYS A 160 -7.18 13.73 11.26
CA LYS A 160 -8.07 13.13 12.27
C LYS A 160 -7.29 12.48 13.41
N LEU A 161 -6.22 11.74 13.12
CA LEU A 161 -5.37 11.16 14.17
C LEU A 161 -4.69 12.26 15.02
N ARG A 162 -4.27 13.36 14.39
CA ARG A 162 -3.72 14.53 15.10
C ARG A 162 -4.74 15.19 16.02
N SER A 163 -5.97 15.40 15.56
CA SER A 163 -7.02 16.04 16.37
C SER A 163 -7.40 15.18 17.58
N LEU A 164 -7.35 13.86 17.43
CA LEU A 164 -7.54 12.88 18.51
C LEU A 164 -6.30 12.69 19.42
N ARG A 165 -5.18 13.37 19.13
CA ARG A 165 -3.90 13.27 19.85
C ARG A 165 -3.28 11.86 19.84
N TYR A 166 -3.63 11.04 18.85
CA TYR A 166 -3.00 9.74 18.64
C TYR A 166 -1.62 9.86 18.01
N VAL A 167 -1.34 10.97 17.34
CA VAL A 167 -0.02 11.32 16.80
C VAL A 167 0.36 12.75 17.23
N ARG A 168 1.65 12.96 17.48
CA ARG A 168 2.20 14.30 17.75
C ARG A 168 2.44 15.01 16.43
N GLY A 169 2.07 16.29 16.39
CA GLY A 169 2.36 17.20 15.28
C GLY A 169 3.61 18.01 15.54
#